data_AF-A0A8T0A9D6-F1
#
_entry.id   AF-A0A8T0A9D6-F1
#
_cell.length_a   1.000
_cell.length_b   1.000
_cell.length_c   1.000
_cell.angle_alpha   90.00
_cell.angle_beta   90.00
_cell.angle_gamma   90.00
#
_symmetry.space_group_name_H-M   'P 1'
#
loop_
_entity.id
_entity.type
_entity.pdbx_description
1 polymer ?
#
loop_
_entity_poly.entity_id
_entity_poly.type
_entity_poly.pdbx_seq_one_letter_code
_entity_poly.pdbx_strand_id
1 'polypeptide(L)'
;MQVRNTVGDAWIGLYRDTWKWVDGTIASNLKWIPGEPNNYGGNENCGVVNSGLFGDVPCSNIFFFFCDTNFPTRSQTVRLQVMSDGSVFDPAVQSSILEQMKQKLEENGMLENTTLAWKVQPNGNIFNKKKKAHL
;
A
#
# COMPACT_ATOMS: atom_id res chain seq x y z
N MET A 1 9.89 2.56 -13.56
CA MET A 1 10.84 1.45 -13.43
C MET A 1 11.56 1.22 -14.75
N GLN A 2 12.89 1.17 -14.77
CA GLN A 2 13.65 0.85 -15.98
C GLN A 2 14.45 -0.43 -15.74
N VAL A 3 13.91 -1.56 -16.16
CA VAL A 3 14.61 -2.86 -16.10
C VAL A 3 15.45 -2.98 -17.36
N ARG A 4 16.78 -3.12 -17.19
CA ARG A 4 17.72 -3.37 -18.30
C ARG A 4 18.33 -4.75 -18.08
N ASN A 5 18.50 -5.51 -19.17
CA ASN A 5 19.18 -6.81 -19.19
C ASN A 5 18.46 -7.95 -18.42
N THR A 6 17.17 -8.20 -18.70
CA THR A 6 16.55 -9.48 -18.32
C THR A 6 16.77 -10.53 -19.40
N VAL A 7 17.08 -11.76 -18.99
CA VAL A 7 17.07 -12.92 -19.87
C VAL A 7 15.77 -13.67 -19.61
N GLY A 8 14.84 -13.60 -20.56
CA GLY A 8 13.49 -14.15 -20.44
C GLY A 8 12.51 -13.20 -19.75
N ASP A 9 11.26 -13.65 -19.69
CA ASP A 9 10.16 -12.88 -19.14
C ASP A 9 10.20 -12.87 -17.61
N ALA A 10 9.94 -11.70 -17.04
CA ALA A 10 9.86 -11.53 -15.59
C ALA A 10 8.64 -10.70 -15.21
N TRP A 11 7.97 -11.09 -14.12
CA TRP A 11 6.88 -10.33 -13.54
C TRP A 11 7.37 -9.02 -12.93
N ILE A 12 6.58 -7.97 -13.13
CA ILE A 12 6.86 -6.60 -12.67
C ILE A 12 5.69 -5.97 -11.91
N GLY A 13 4.67 -6.76 -11.55
CA GLY A 13 3.48 -6.27 -10.86
C GLY A 13 2.57 -5.38 -11.71
N LEU A 14 2.65 -5.47 -13.05
CA LEU A 14 1.76 -4.78 -13.98
C LEU A 14 0.57 -5.70 -14.32
N TYR A 15 -0.67 -5.17 -14.35
CA TYR A 15 -1.85 -5.97 -14.71
C TYR A 15 -2.95 -5.17 -15.44
N ARG A 16 -3.80 -5.90 -16.16
CA ARG A 16 -4.84 -5.41 -17.07
C ARG A 16 -6.16 -5.17 -16.34
N ASP A 17 -6.47 -3.90 -16.17
CA ASP A 17 -7.80 -3.33 -15.89
C ASP A 17 -7.85 -1.98 -16.63
N THR A 18 -6.84 -1.15 -16.38
CA THR A 18 -6.46 0.03 -17.17
C THR A 18 -4.93 0.18 -17.16
N TRP A 19 -4.20 -0.94 -17.28
CA TRP A 19 -2.76 -1.04 -17.05
C TRP A 19 -2.29 -0.30 -15.79
N LYS A 20 -2.32 -1.00 -14.66
CA LYS A 20 -1.96 -0.46 -13.35
C LYS A 20 -0.93 -1.34 -12.64
N TRP A 21 -0.17 -0.73 -11.74
CA TRP A 21 0.76 -1.42 -10.88
C TRP A 21 0.00 -2.00 -9.68
N VAL A 22 0.57 -3.03 -9.03
CA VAL A 22 0.02 -3.66 -7.81
C VAL A 22 -0.19 -2.67 -6.64
N ASP A 23 0.45 -1.50 -6.67
CA ASP A 23 0.23 -0.42 -5.71
C ASP A 23 -1.01 0.46 -6.02
N GLY A 24 -1.68 0.22 -7.15
CA GLY A 24 -2.87 0.94 -7.61
C GLY A 24 -2.59 2.15 -8.50
N THR A 25 -1.33 2.53 -8.73
CA THR A 25 -0.99 3.64 -9.62
C THR A 25 -1.18 3.27 -11.09
N ILE A 26 -1.66 4.22 -11.91
CA ILE A 26 -1.84 4.01 -13.36
C ILE A 26 -0.47 4.00 -14.03
N ALA A 27 -0.22 2.97 -14.84
CA ALA A 27 1.01 2.85 -15.59
C ALA A 27 1.01 3.79 -16.81
N SER A 28 2.17 4.38 -17.11
CA SER A 28 2.34 5.31 -18.23
C SER A 28 3.68 5.06 -18.92
N ASN A 29 3.81 5.50 -20.17
CA ASN A 29 5.04 5.37 -20.96
C ASN A 29 5.57 3.93 -21.10
N LEU A 30 4.66 2.96 -21.16
CA LEU A 30 4.99 1.54 -21.35
C LEU A 30 5.52 1.31 -22.77
N LYS A 31 6.71 0.70 -22.87
CA LYS A 31 7.34 0.36 -24.14
C LYS A 31 7.06 -1.09 -24.49
N TRP A 32 5.98 -1.31 -25.22
CA TRP A 32 5.55 -2.64 -25.61
C TRP A 32 6.53 -3.29 -26.61
N ILE A 33 6.62 -4.62 -26.54
CA ILE A 33 7.13 -5.44 -27.63
C ILE A 33 6.26 -5.16 -28.88
N PRO A 34 6.83 -5.08 -30.09
CA PRO A 34 6.02 -4.89 -31.29
C PRO A 34 4.92 -5.96 -31.41
N GLY A 35 3.67 -5.52 -31.53
CA GLY A 35 2.50 -6.40 -31.55
C GLY A 35 1.76 -6.48 -30.21
N GLU A 36 2.40 -6.06 -29.11
CA GLU A 36 1.80 -6.02 -27.77
C GLU A 36 1.18 -4.66 -27.42
N PRO A 37 0.22 -4.62 -26.48
CA PRO A 37 -0.39 -5.78 -25.84
C PRO A 37 -1.47 -6.40 -26.73
N ASN A 38 -1.43 -7.73 -26.92
CA ASN A 38 -2.23 -8.42 -27.93
C ASN A 38 -3.46 -9.16 -27.35
N ASN A 39 -3.46 -9.43 -26.04
CA ASN A 39 -4.52 -10.17 -25.33
C ASN A 39 -4.88 -11.52 -25.98
N TYR A 40 -3.88 -12.33 -26.32
CA TYR A 40 -4.05 -13.60 -27.00
C TYR A 40 -4.95 -14.53 -26.19
N GLY A 41 -5.99 -15.08 -26.84
CA GLY A 41 -6.96 -15.94 -26.16
C GLY A 41 -7.83 -15.23 -25.11
N GLY A 42 -7.73 -13.90 -24.97
CA GLY A 42 -8.57 -13.09 -24.09
C GLY A 42 -8.24 -13.22 -22.60
N ASN A 43 -7.10 -13.79 -22.22
CA ASN A 43 -6.74 -14.07 -20.83
C ASN A 43 -5.37 -13.55 -20.40
N GLU A 44 -4.76 -12.63 -21.17
CA GLU A 44 -3.44 -12.06 -20.89
C GLU A 44 -3.58 -10.79 -20.04
N ASN A 45 -3.85 -11.03 -18.76
CA ASN A 45 -4.16 -9.97 -17.81
C ASN A 45 -2.95 -9.49 -16.99
N CYS A 46 -1.76 -10.05 -17.22
CA CYS A 46 -0.56 -9.71 -16.46
C CYS A 46 0.58 -9.29 -17.39
N GLY A 47 1.33 -8.26 -16.99
CA GLY A 47 2.44 -7.71 -17.75
C GLY A 47 3.79 -8.25 -17.29
N VAL A 48 4.64 -8.61 -18.25
CA VAL A 48 6.04 -9.01 -18.05
C VAL A 48 6.99 -7.97 -18.64
N VAL A 49 8.26 -8.03 -18.24
CA VAL A 49 9.36 -7.34 -18.90
C VAL A 49 10.39 -8.31 -19.46
N ASN A 50 10.81 -8.08 -20.69
CA ASN A 50 11.90 -8.80 -21.35
C ASN A 50 12.79 -7.81 -22.08
N SER A 51 14.07 -7.76 -21.74
CA SER A 51 15.05 -6.85 -22.32
C SER A 51 14.60 -5.37 -22.31
N GLY A 52 13.81 -4.98 -21.31
CA GLY A 52 13.28 -3.62 -21.14
C GLY A 52 12.02 -3.31 -21.95
N LEU A 53 11.45 -4.29 -22.65
CA LEU A 53 10.17 -4.19 -23.36
C LEU A 53 9.09 -4.97 -22.62
N PHE A 54 7.85 -4.51 -22.77
CA PHE A 54 6.68 -5.01 -22.06
C PHE A 54 5.88 -5.95 -22.95
N GLY A 55 5.36 -7.04 -22.38
CA GLY A 55 4.39 -7.92 -23.02
C GLY A 55 3.29 -8.28 -22.04
N ASP A 56 2.12 -8.63 -22.53
CA ASP A 56 1.08 -9.25 -21.72
C ASP A 56 1.04 -10.75 -21.95
N VAL A 57 0.76 -11.50 -20.88
CA VAL A 57 0.71 -12.96 -20.89
C VAL A 57 -0.32 -13.44 -19.86
N PRO A 58 -0.76 -14.71 -19.91
CA PRO A 58 -1.65 -15.25 -18.89
C PRO A 58 -1.00 -15.21 -17.51
N CYS A 59 -1.74 -14.72 -16.51
CA CYS A 59 -1.25 -14.59 -15.13
C CYS A 59 -0.85 -15.93 -14.50
N SER A 60 -1.30 -17.05 -15.06
CA SER A 60 -0.97 -18.41 -14.62
C SER A 60 0.44 -18.86 -15.01
N ASN A 61 1.15 -18.11 -15.85
CA ASN A 61 2.49 -18.46 -16.28
C ASN A 61 3.50 -18.39 -15.13
N ILE A 62 4.49 -19.27 -15.16
CA ILE A 62 5.53 -19.36 -14.12
C ILE A 62 6.77 -18.62 -14.61
N PHE A 63 7.02 -17.45 -14.04
CA PHE A 63 8.19 -16.61 -14.33
C PHE A 63 8.87 -16.14 -13.04
N PHE A 64 10.14 -15.74 -13.15
CA PHE A 64 10.80 -14.98 -12.10
C PHE A 64 10.11 -13.61 -11.93
N PHE A 65 10.35 -12.94 -10.80
CA PHE A 65 9.68 -11.68 -10.49
C PHE A 65 10.65 -10.67 -9.85
N PHE A 66 10.36 -9.39 -10.06
CA PHE A 66 11.01 -8.31 -9.34
C PHE A 66 10.11 -7.82 -8.21
N CYS A 67 10.71 -7.59 -7.03
CA CYS A 67 10.07 -6.86 -5.95
C CYS A 67 10.55 -5.41 -5.98
N ASP A 68 9.62 -4.47 -5.98
CA ASP A 68 9.91 -3.09 -5.55
C ASP A 68 9.70 -3.03 -4.04
N THR A 69 10.63 -2.45 -3.30
CA THR A 69 10.50 -2.22 -1.86
C THR A 69 10.04 -0.80 -1.54
N ASN A 70 9.96 0.07 -2.54
CA ASN A 70 9.46 1.44 -2.40
C ASN A 70 7.93 1.49 -2.50
N PHE A 71 7.24 0.66 -1.73
CA PHE A 71 5.81 0.83 -1.57
C PHE A 71 5.58 2.16 -0.84
N PRO A 72 4.87 3.14 -1.42
CA PRO A 72 4.46 4.31 -0.66
C PRO A 72 3.65 3.80 0.53
N THR A 73 4.23 3.87 1.73
CA THR A 73 3.55 3.47 2.94
C THR A 73 2.28 4.30 3.00
N ARG A 74 1.11 3.66 2.90
CA ARG A 74 -0.17 4.38 2.90
C ARG A 74 -0.40 4.94 4.30
N SER A 75 0.13 6.13 4.55
CA SER A 75 -0.01 6.81 5.83
C SER A 75 -1.38 7.46 5.88
N GLN A 76 -2.25 6.91 6.75
CA GLN A 76 -3.56 7.48 7.02
C GLN A 76 -3.57 8.03 8.44
N THR A 77 -3.87 9.32 8.60
CA THR A 77 -4.11 9.91 9.92
C THR A 77 -5.58 9.78 10.26
N VAL A 78 -5.91 8.96 11.26
CA VAL A 78 -7.27 8.85 11.81
C VAL A 78 -7.41 9.77 13.01
N ARG A 79 -8.47 10.59 13.03
CA ARG A 79 -8.84 11.41 14.20
C ARG A 79 -9.85 10.66 15.04
N LEU A 80 -9.52 10.44 16.32
CA LEU A 80 -10.37 9.71 17.25
C LEU A 80 -10.82 10.61 18.40
N GLN A 81 -12.00 10.30 18.94
CA GLN A 81 -12.42 10.80 20.24
C GLN A 81 -12.31 9.65 21.22
N VAL A 82 -11.55 9.86 22.29
CA VAL A 82 -11.31 8.85 23.31
C VAL A 82 -11.94 9.32 24.62
N MET A 83 -12.65 8.41 25.27
CA MET A 83 -13.11 8.56 26.65
C MET A 83 -12.29 7.61 27.51
N SER A 84 -11.79 8.11 28.63
CA SER A 84 -10.97 7.36 29.58
C SER A 84 -11.25 7.88 30.98
N ASP A 85 -11.37 6.96 31.94
CA ASP A 85 -11.50 7.30 33.36
C ASP A 85 -10.18 7.84 33.92
N GLY A 86 -9.05 7.44 33.33
CA GLY A 86 -7.71 7.96 33.60
C GLY A 86 -7.30 9.13 32.69
N SER A 87 -6.22 9.80 33.05
CA SER A 87 -5.66 10.90 32.24
C SER A 87 -5.08 10.38 30.93
N VAL A 88 -5.55 10.88 29.79
CA VAL A 88 -4.99 10.59 28.45
C VAL A 88 -3.57 11.12 28.22
N PHE A 89 -3.04 11.87 29.18
CA PHE A 89 -1.64 12.31 29.20
C PHE A 89 -0.71 11.35 29.94
N ASP A 90 -1.26 10.32 30.60
CA ASP A 90 -0.48 9.25 31.21
C ASP A 90 0.06 8.31 30.11
N PRO A 91 1.38 8.08 30.04
CA PRO A 91 1.97 7.15 29.06
C PRO A 91 1.36 5.75 29.09
N ALA A 92 0.96 5.24 30.26
CA ALA A 92 0.33 3.92 30.37
C ALA A 92 -1.05 3.89 29.71
N VAL A 93 -1.84 4.97 29.88
CA VAL A 93 -3.14 5.12 29.20
C VAL A 93 -2.93 5.25 27.68
N GLN A 94 -1.93 6.01 27.24
CA GLN A 94 -1.61 6.16 25.81
C GLN A 94 -1.20 4.82 25.17
N SER A 95 -0.39 4.02 25.87
CA SER A 95 -0.01 2.68 25.42
C SER A 95 -1.21 1.76 25.34
N SER A 96 -2.08 1.75 26.36
CA SER A 96 -3.29 0.92 26.36
C SER A 96 -4.24 1.27 25.22
N ILE A 97 -4.42 2.56 24.90
CA ILE A 97 -5.23 2.98 23.75
C ILE A 97 -4.61 2.48 22.45
N LEU A 98 -3.28 2.60 22.29
CA LEU A 98 -2.59 2.15 21.08
C LEU A 98 -2.72 0.63 20.90
N GLU A 99 -2.62 -0.15 21.98
CA GLU A 99 -2.83 -1.60 21.97
C GLU A 99 -4.26 -1.97 21.58
N GLN A 100 -5.27 -1.31 22.16
CA GLN A 100 -6.67 -1.53 21.78
C GLN A 100 -6.92 -1.22 20.30
N MET A 101 -6.28 -0.19 19.77
CA MET A 101 -6.37 0.13 18.33
C MET A 101 -5.71 -0.94 17.47
N LYS A 102 -4.53 -1.45 17.87
CA LYS A 102 -3.89 -2.56 17.17
C LYS A 102 -4.81 -3.77 17.14
N GLN A 103 -5.33 -4.19 18.30
CA GLN A 103 -6.25 -5.34 18.40
C GLN A 103 -7.43 -5.24 17.42
N LYS A 104 -8.10 -4.07 17.39
CA LYS A 104 -9.23 -3.86 16.47
C LYS A 104 -8.82 -3.92 14.99
N LEU A 105 -7.62 -3.47 14.64
CA LEU A 105 -7.12 -3.59 13.28
C LEU A 105 -6.85 -5.05 12.90
N GLU A 106 -6.35 -5.88 13.82
CA GLU A 106 -6.15 -7.32 13.56
C GLU A 106 -7.49 -8.04 13.40
N GLU A 107 -8.46 -7.75 14.26
CA GLU A 107 -9.83 -8.31 14.16
C GLU A 107 -10.50 -7.97 12.82
N ASN A 108 -10.11 -6.87 12.16
CA ASN A 108 -10.60 -6.46 10.85
C ASN A 108 -9.66 -6.85 9.69
N GLY A 109 -8.66 -7.71 9.93
CA GLY A 109 -7.79 -8.26 8.89
C GLY A 109 -6.72 -7.29 8.36
N MET A 110 -6.38 -6.23 9.08
CA MET A 110 -5.48 -5.17 8.61
C MET A 110 -4.03 -5.29 9.10
N LEU A 111 -3.57 -6.45 9.63
CA LEU A 111 -2.30 -6.49 10.35
C LEU A 111 -1.04 -6.67 9.52
N GLU A 112 -1.13 -7.32 8.35
CA GLU A 112 0.09 -7.56 7.56
C GLU A 112 0.73 -6.24 7.13
N ASN A 113 1.91 -5.96 7.70
CA ASN A 113 2.75 -4.80 7.41
C ASN A 113 2.16 -3.42 7.84
N THR A 114 1.27 -3.38 8.84
CA THR A 114 0.73 -2.11 9.36
C THR A 114 1.51 -1.58 10.57
N THR A 115 2.05 -0.36 10.46
CA THR A 115 2.68 0.37 11.57
C THR A 115 1.70 1.39 12.15
N LEU A 116 1.40 1.29 13.45
CA LEU A 116 0.56 2.26 14.17
C LEU A 116 1.41 3.13 15.11
N ALA A 117 1.30 4.45 14.97
CA ALA A 117 2.03 5.41 15.80
C ALA A 117 1.18 6.64 16.11
N TRP A 118 1.46 7.28 17.26
CA TRP A 118 0.84 8.54 17.62
C TRP A 118 1.34 9.69 16.75
N LYS A 119 0.41 10.53 16.30
CA LYS A 119 0.75 11.81 15.68
C LYS A 119 0.92 12.88 16.76
N VAL A 120 2.17 13.22 17.07
CA VAL A 120 2.49 14.33 17.98
C VAL A 120 2.19 15.65 17.28
N GLN A 121 1.42 16.51 17.94
CA GLN A 121 1.08 17.83 17.42
C GLN A 121 2.23 18.82 17.69
N PRO A 122 2.26 20.01 17.04
CA PRO A 122 3.33 20.99 17.24
C PRO A 122 3.50 21.46 18.70
N ASN A 123 2.45 21.34 19.52
CA ASN A 123 2.50 21.65 20.95
C ASN A 123 3.07 20.51 21.82
N GLY A 124 3.56 19.42 21.21
CA GLY A 124 4.07 18.24 21.91
C GLY A 124 3.00 17.27 22.39
N ASN A 125 1.72 17.62 22.30
CA ASN A 125 0.63 16.76 22.79
C ASN A 125 0.11 15.83 21.69
N ILE A 126 -0.31 14.63 22.10
CA ILE A 126 -1.04 13.68 21.25
C ILE A 126 -2.55 13.99 21.30
N PHE A 127 -3.08 14.14 22.52
CA PHE A 127 -4.48 14.39 22.80
C PHE A 127 -4.73 15.85 23.20
N ASN A 128 -5.88 16.40 22.80
CA ASN A 128 -6.38 17.67 23.31
C ASN A 128 -7.72 17.43 23.99
N LYS A 129 -7.92 18.01 25.19
CA LYS A 129 -9.24 18.03 25.80
C LYS A 129 -10.17 18.89 24.93
N LYS A 130 -11.33 18.35 24.57
CA LYS A 130 -12.40 19.18 24.00
C LYS A 130 -12.82 20.19 25.06
N LYS A 131 -12.68 21.49 24.76
CA LYS A 131 -13.30 22.53 25.58
C LYS A 131 -14.83 22.42 25.39
N LYS A 132 -15.60 22.42 26.47
CA LYS A 132 -17.04 22.67 26.36
C LYS A 132 -17.21 24.08 25.81
N ALA A 133 -18.00 24.24 24.75
CA ALA A 133 -18.40 25.57 24.32
C ALA A 133 -19.25 26.17 25.45
N HIS A 134 -18.78 27.27 26.04
CA HIS A 134 -19.62 28.10 26.89
C HIS A 134 -20.60 28.82 25.97
N LEU A 135 -21.87 28.42 26.02
CA LEU A 135 -23.01 29.24 25.60
C LEU A 135 -23.35 30.20 26.75
#